data_AF-A0A838ID46-F1
#
_entry.id   AF-A0A838ID46-F1
#
_cell.length_a   1.000
_cell.length_b   1.000
_cell.length_c   1.000
_cell.angle_alpha   90.00
_cell.angle_beta   90.00
_cell.angle_gamma   90.00
#
_symmetry.space_group_name_H-M   'P 1'
#
loop_
_entity.id
_entity.type
_entity.pdbx_description
1 polymer ?
#
loop_
_entity_poly.entity_id
_entity_poly.type
_entity_poly.pdbx_seq_one_letter_code
_entity_poly.pdbx_strand_id
1 'polypeptide(L)'
;RLYSAADLARLRTILRLQRDEFLPLRVIRQELAAGRADAEVAKTAPPEQRSGRRTTVALRGPGSLYRLDEVLEDTGADRGLVKELEDYGVIKGERRDGEVLYDDTEREIVRAVTELKRFGVGGRNLRVFRTSADREAALLEQILAPALRSRNPERRKEAVETLENLAAISSHLKHLLLIRDLRKLAR
;
A
#
# COMPACT_ATOMS: atom_id res chain seq x y z
N ARG A 1 6.40 -38.33 -18.32
CA ARG A 1 5.70 -37.13 -17.82
C ARG A 1 6.76 -36.20 -17.24
N LEU A 2 6.86 -34.94 -17.69
CA LEU A 2 8.00 -34.04 -17.41
C LEU A 2 7.92 -33.25 -16.09
N TYR A 3 6.80 -33.29 -15.36
CA TYR A 3 6.64 -32.59 -14.08
C TYR A 3 6.00 -33.50 -13.04
N SER A 4 6.53 -33.46 -11.81
CA SER A 4 5.98 -34.18 -10.66
C SER A 4 4.83 -33.40 -9.99
N ALA A 5 4.04 -34.06 -9.14
CA ALA A 5 2.98 -33.39 -8.39
C ALA A 5 3.53 -32.30 -7.43
N ALA A 6 4.75 -32.50 -6.92
CA ALA A 6 5.43 -31.51 -6.08
C ALA A 6 5.82 -30.25 -6.87
N ASP A 7 6.26 -30.41 -8.12
CA ASP A 7 6.60 -29.28 -9.00
C ASP A 7 5.38 -28.41 -9.30
N LEU A 8 4.22 -29.05 -9.53
CA LEU A 8 2.96 -28.35 -9.76
C LEU A 8 2.45 -27.62 -8.51
N ALA A 9 2.60 -28.22 -7.32
CA ALA A 9 2.26 -27.57 -6.06
C ALA A 9 3.14 -26.35 -5.81
N ARG A 10 4.45 -26.48 -6.01
CA ARG A 10 5.41 -25.37 -5.90
C ARG A 10 5.11 -24.25 -6.88
N LEU A 11 4.76 -24.56 -8.13
CA LEU A 11 4.38 -23.55 -9.13
C LEU A 11 3.12 -22.79 -8.72
N ARG A 12 2.09 -23.47 -8.19
CA ARG A 12 0.89 -22.83 -7.67
C ARG A 12 1.20 -21.90 -6.49
N THR A 13 2.09 -22.30 -5.58
CA THR A 13 2.55 -21.46 -4.48
C THR A 13 3.30 -20.23 -4.98
N ILE A 14 4.23 -20.38 -5.93
CA ILE A 14 4.93 -19.25 -6.55
C ILE A 14 3.93 -18.28 -7.17
N LEU A 15 2.99 -18.79 -7.97
CA LEU A 15 1.99 -17.96 -8.63
C LEU A 15 1.06 -17.28 -7.61
N ARG A 16 0.73 -17.93 -6.48
CA ARG A 16 -0.01 -17.32 -5.36
C ARG A 16 0.80 -16.18 -4.73
N LEU A 17 2.07 -16.42 -4.40
CA LEU A 17 2.96 -15.42 -3.80
C LEU A 17 3.23 -14.24 -4.76
N GLN A 18 3.18 -14.47 -6.07
CA GLN A 18 3.28 -13.39 -7.07
C GLN A 18 1.95 -12.64 -7.24
N ARG A 19 0.82 -13.35 -7.27
CA ARG A 19 -0.51 -12.79 -7.54
C ARG A 19 -1.10 -12.08 -6.33
N ASP A 20 -0.89 -12.65 -5.14
CA ASP A 20 -1.56 -12.22 -3.90
C ASP A 20 -0.59 -11.43 -3.00
N GLU A 21 0.71 -11.71 -3.08
CA GLU A 21 1.74 -11.10 -2.21
C GLU A 21 2.82 -10.30 -2.98
N PHE A 22 2.78 -10.30 -4.32
CA PHE A 22 3.67 -9.55 -5.22
C PHE A 22 5.16 -9.65 -4.88
N LEU A 23 5.61 -10.82 -4.44
CA LEU A 23 7.00 -11.03 -4.08
C LEU A 23 7.91 -11.12 -5.33
N PRO A 24 9.07 -10.43 -5.37
CA PRO A 24 10.04 -10.61 -6.44
C PRO A 24 10.57 -12.06 -6.48
N LEU A 25 10.85 -12.60 -7.67
CA LEU A 25 11.29 -13.99 -7.86
C LEU A 25 12.51 -14.37 -7.00
N ARG A 26 13.41 -13.42 -6.73
CA ARG A 26 14.57 -13.61 -5.86
C ARG A 26 14.18 -13.90 -4.40
N VAL A 27 13.12 -13.26 -3.91
CA VAL A 27 12.61 -13.41 -2.54
C VAL A 27 11.79 -14.69 -2.40
N ILE A 28 10.96 -15.01 -3.41
CA ILE A 28 10.21 -16.27 -3.47
C ILE A 28 11.16 -17.47 -3.40
N ARG A 29 12.29 -17.40 -4.13
CA ARG A 29 13.33 -18.44 -4.09
C ARG A 29 13.92 -18.64 -2.68
N GLN A 30 14.12 -17.56 -1.92
CA GLN A 30 14.64 -17.63 -0.55
C GLN A 30 13.60 -18.20 0.44
N GLU A 31 12.33 -17.84 0.31
CA GLU A 31 11.24 -18.37 1.15
C GLU A 31 10.99 -19.86 0.91
N LEU A 32 11.06 -20.31 -0.35
CA LEU A 32 10.97 -21.73 -0.71
C LEU A 32 12.17 -22.54 -0.20
N ALA A 33 13.38 -21.98 -0.27
CA ALA A 33 14.59 -22.62 0.27
C ALA A 33 14.57 -22.73 1.79
N ALA A 34 13.87 -21.81 2.48
CA ALA A 34 13.69 -21.81 3.93
C ALA A 34 12.54 -22.71 4.42
N GLY A 35 11.81 -23.40 3.52
CA GLY A 35 10.71 -24.31 3.86
C GLY A 35 9.45 -23.64 4.42
N ARG A 36 9.38 -22.30 4.41
CA ARG A 36 8.26 -21.54 5.01
C ARG A 36 7.00 -21.53 4.16
N ALA A 37 7.16 -21.56 2.83
CA ALA A 37 6.02 -21.52 1.90
C ALA A 37 5.31 -22.88 1.72
N ASP A 38 5.97 -24.00 2.01
CA ASP A 38 5.37 -25.34 1.95
C ASP A 38 4.52 -25.65 3.20
N ALA A 39 4.71 -24.91 4.30
CA ALA A 39 3.99 -25.11 5.56
C ALA A 39 2.55 -24.53 5.56
N GLU A 40 2.23 -23.60 4.65
CA GLU A 40 0.92 -22.93 4.61
C GLU A 40 -0.19 -23.71 3.91
N VAL A 41 0.13 -24.80 3.19
CA VAL A 41 -0.90 -25.64 2.55
C VAL A 41 -1.74 -26.42 3.58
N ALA A 42 -1.33 -26.42 4.86
CA ALA A 42 -1.92 -27.27 5.90
C ALA A 42 -2.82 -26.58 6.94
N LYS A 43 -3.08 -25.26 6.91
CA LYS A 43 -3.87 -24.62 7.99
C LYS A 43 -4.87 -23.55 7.52
N THR A 44 -6.12 -23.96 7.42
CA THR A 44 -7.33 -23.12 7.41
C THR A 44 -7.62 -22.64 8.85
N ALA A 45 -7.33 -21.36 9.17
CA ALA A 45 -7.78 -20.65 10.38
C ALA A 45 -7.57 -19.11 10.21
N PRO A 46 -8.30 -18.24 10.94
CA PRO A 46 -8.59 -16.84 10.56
C PRO A 46 -7.39 -15.89 10.70
N PRO A 47 -7.37 -14.75 9.96
CA PRO A 47 -6.18 -13.92 9.84
C PRO A 47 -6.13 -12.89 10.98
N GLU A 48 -5.79 -13.33 12.18
CA GLU A 48 -5.16 -12.44 13.15
C GLU A 48 -3.65 -12.61 13.06
N GLN A 49 -2.94 -11.48 13.04
CA GLN A 49 -1.47 -11.35 12.96
C GLN A 49 -0.88 -11.40 11.56
N ARG A 50 -1.00 -10.29 10.82
CA ARG A 50 0.00 -9.92 9.81
C ARG A 50 0.76 -8.69 10.26
N SER A 51 1.69 -8.91 11.19
CA SER A 51 2.79 -8.00 11.44
C SER A 51 3.65 -7.91 10.17
N GLY A 52 3.78 -6.70 9.62
CA GLY A 52 4.63 -6.43 8.46
C GLY A 52 3.90 -6.44 7.12
N ARG A 53 2.92 -5.55 6.92
CA ARG A 53 2.43 -5.14 5.60
C ARG A 53 3.59 -4.51 4.82
N ARG A 54 4.40 -5.34 4.18
CA ARG A 54 5.45 -4.95 3.23
C ARG A 54 4.77 -4.13 2.13
N THR A 55 5.35 -2.99 1.81
CA THR A 55 4.82 -1.98 0.88
C THR A 55 4.87 -2.47 -0.56
N THR A 56 3.88 -3.26 -0.96
CA THR A 56 3.52 -3.46 -2.36
C THR A 56 2.85 -2.17 -2.84
N VAL A 57 3.51 -1.39 -3.69
CA VAL A 57 2.89 -0.23 -4.34
C VAL A 57 2.34 -0.69 -5.68
N ALA A 58 1.02 -0.81 -5.77
CA ALA A 58 0.31 -1.07 -7.00
C ALA A 58 -0.67 0.08 -7.22
N LEU A 59 -0.59 0.72 -8.38
CA LEU A 59 -1.50 1.79 -8.79
C LEU A 59 -2.78 1.14 -9.30
N ARG A 60 -3.61 0.66 -8.37
CA ARG A 60 -4.97 0.22 -8.70
C ARG A 60 -5.84 1.44 -8.93
N GLY A 61 -6.79 1.32 -9.85
CA GLY A 61 -7.84 2.34 -10.00
C GLY A 61 -8.64 2.50 -8.70
N PRO A 62 -9.44 3.57 -8.57
CA PRO A 62 -10.31 3.75 -7.41
C PRO A 62 -11.14 2.47 -7.26
N GLY A 63 -11.00 1.84 -6.09
CA GLY A 63 -11.62 0.55 -5.80
C GLY A 63 -13.12 0.71 -5.54
N SER A 64 -13.62 0.08 -4.48
CA SER A 64 -15.01 0.34 -4.08
C SER A 64 -15.16 1.78 -3.58
N LEU A 65 -16.33 2.37 -3.81
CA LEU A 65 -16.69 3.68 -3.29
C LEU A 65 -17.59 3.52 -2.07
N TYR A 66 -17.28 4.27 -1.02
CA TYR A 66 -17.94 4.20 0.28
C TYR A 66 -18.52 5.56 0.65
N ARG A 67 -19.73 5.55 1.22
CA ARG A 67 -20.31 6.72 1.87
C ARG A 67 -19.58 7.01 3.19
N LEU A 68 -19.71 8.24 3.67
CA LEU A 68 -19.12 8.65 4.94
C LEU A 68 -19.52 7.71 6.09
N ASP A 69 -20.79 7.33 6.19
CA ASP A 69 -21.26 6.47 7.29
C ASP A 69 -20.62 5.07 7.24
N GLU A 70 -20.42 4.50 6.05
CA GLU A 70 -19.71 3.23 5.85
C GLU A 70 -18.22 3.35 6.25
N VAL A 71 -17.57 4.47 5.91
CA VAL A 71 -16.18 4.74 6.32
C VAL A 71 -16.08 4.82 7.85
N LEU A 72 -17.02 5.50 8.51
CA LEU A 72 -17.02 5.65 9.97
C LEU A 72 -17.21 4.29 10.67
N GLU A 73 -18.16 3.48 10.18
CA GLU A 73 -18.42 2.14 10.70
C GLU A 73 -17.20 1.21 10.53
N ASP A 74 -16.62 1.19 9.33
CA ASP A 74 -15.51 0.30 9.00
C ASP A 74 -14.21 0.64 9.73
N THR A 75 -13.93 1.92 9.92
CA THR A 75 -12.65 2.41 10.44
C THR A 75 -12.69 2.70 11.94
N GLY A 76 -13.88 2.86 12.52
CA GLY A 76 -14.08 3.31 13.89
C GLY A 76 -13.70 4.79 14.11
N ALA A 77 -13.54 5.56 13.03
CA ALA A 77 -13.32 6.98 13.09
C ALA A 77 -14.59 7.71 13.56
N ASP A 78 -14.42 8.86 14.20
CA ASP A 78 -15.51 9.81 14.41
C ASP A 78 -15.60 10.80 13.23
N ARG A 79 -16.80 11.40 13.05
CA ARG A 79 -17.06 12.35 11.95
C ARG A 79 -16.15 13.58 12.00
N GLY A 80 -15.72 13.98 13.20
CA GLY A 80 -14.80 15.11 13.38
C GLY A 80 -13.41 14.82 12.80
N LEU A 81 -12.91 13.60 12.98
CA LEU A 81 -11.63 13.15 12.42
C LEU A 81 -11.64 13.15 10.89
N VAL A 82 -12.70 12.64 10.27
CA VAL A 82 -12.80 12.63 8.80
C VAL A 82 -12.81 14.06 8.25
N LYS A 83 -13.59 14.95 8.87
CA LYS A 83 -13.61 16.37 8.50
C LYS A 83 -12.23 17.02 8.65
N GLU A 84 -11.54 16.75 9.75
CA GLU A 84 -10.19 17.24 10.00
C GLU A 84 -9.20 16.77 8.91
N LEU A 85 -9.30 15.50 8.49
CA LEU A 85 -8.49 14.95 7.41
C LEU A 85 -8.78 15.64 6.07
N GLU A 86 -10.03 15.96 5.77
CA GLU A 86 -10.41 16.74 4.58
C GLU A 86 -9.88 18.18 4.63
N ASP A 87 -10.03 18.86 5.78
CA ASP A 87 -9.57 20.24 5.98
C ASP A 87 -8.05 20.37 5.82
N TYR A 88 -7.30 19.36 6.29
CA TYR A 88 -5.86 19.27 6.07
C TYR A 88 -5.49 18.66 4.71
N GLY A 89 -6.47 18.24 3.92
CA GLY A 89 -6.38 17.58 2.60
C GLY A 89 -5.51 16.33 2.60
N VAL A 90 -5.55 15.60 3.71
CA VAL A 90 -4.93 14.29 3.89
C VAL A 90 -5.76 13.22 3.17
N ILE A 91 -7.08 13.42 3.15
CA ILE A 91 -8.03 12.65 2.34
C ILE A 91 -8.80 13.58 1.41
N LYS A 92 -9.41 13.01 0.35
CA LYS A 92 -10.33 13.72 -0.53
C LYS A 92 -11.51 12.82 -0.91
N GLY A 93 -12.72 13.27 -0.63
CA GLY A 93 -13.93 12.65 -1.18
C GLY A 93 -14.16 13.05 -2.65
N GLU A 94 -14.66 12.12 -3.45
CA GLU A 94 -15.17 12.36 -4.80
C GLU A 94 -16.67 12.66 -4.73
N ARG A 95 -17.12 13.73 -5.39
CA ARG A 95 -18.55 14.05 -5.46
C ARG A 95 -19.21 13.33 -6.63
N ARG A 96 -20.17 12.45 -6.32
CA ARG A 96 -20.95 11.69 -7.31
C ARG A 96 -22.43 11.72 -6.94
N ASP A 97 -23.28 12.08 -7.90
CA ASP A 97 -24.73 12.18 -7.73
C ASP A 97 -25.18 13.02 -6.50
N GLY A 98 -24.41 14.06 -6.17
CA GLY A 98 -24.67 14.96 -5.03
C GLY A 98 -24.14 14.45 -3.68
N GLU A 99 -23.67 13.21 -3.60
CA GLU A 99 -23.04 12.62 -2.42
C GLU A 99 -21.51 12.69 -2.49
N VAL A 100 -20.86 12.67 -1.33
CA VAL A 100 -19.40 12.55 -1.22
C VAL A 100 -19.07 11.10 -0.93
N LEU A 101 -18.24 10.50 -1.78
CA LEU A 101 -17.80 9.12 -1.69
C LEU A 101 -16.29 9.05 -1.52
N TYR A 102 -15.82 8.05 -0.79
CA TYR A 102 -14.41 7.80 -0.51
C TYR A 102 -14.02 6.47 -1.14
N ASP A 103 -12.86 6.39 -1.76
CA ASP A 103 -12.38 5.11 -2.30
C ASP A 103 -11.69 4.26 -1.21
N ASP A 104 -11.23 3.07 -1.60
CA ASP A 104 -10.47 2.18 -0.72
C ASP A 104 -9.21 2.83 -0.12
N THR A 105 -8.53 3.71 -0.87
CA THR A 105 -7.31 4.38 -0.42
C THR A 105 -7.65 5.39 0.67
N GLU A 106 -8.67 6.21 0.44
CA GLU A 106 -9.15 7.19 1.40
C GLU A 106 -9.62 6.53 2.70
N ARG A 107 -10.38 5.41 2.59
CA ARG A 107 -10.82 4.61 3.75
C ARG A 107 -9.65 4.05 4.55
N GLU A 108 -8.62 3.53 3.89
CA GLU A 108 -7.42 3.00 4.56
C GLU A 108 -6.58 4.11 5.23
N ILE A 109 -6.55 5.31 4.65
CA ILE A 109 -5.92 6.49 5.30
C ILE A 109 -6.68 6.84 6.59
N VAL A 110 -8.02 6.89 6.55
CA VAL A 110 -8.84 7.15 7.75
C VAL A 110 -8.57 6.10 8.83
N ARG A 111 -8.50 4.81 8.47
CA ARG A 111 -8.17 3.71 9.40
C ARG A 111 -6.82 3.93 10.06
N ALA A 112 -5.78 4.18 9.27
CA ALA A 112 -4.42 4.40 9.79
C ALA A 112 -4.34 5.61 10.73
N VAL A 113 -5.01 6.71 10.40
CA VAL A 113 -5.03 7.90 11.27
C VAL A 113 -5.84 7.65 12.54
N THR A 114 -6.91 6.86 12.47
CA THR A 114 -7.69 6.47 13.66
C THR A 114 -6.83 5.72 14.68
N GLU A 115 -5.92 4.87 14.22
CA GLU A 115 -4.94 4.21 15.09
C GLU A 115 -3.92 5.21 15.66
N LEU A 116 -3.39 6.10 14.82
CA LEU A 116 -2.43 7.14 15.24
C LEU A 116 -3.01 8.13 16.25
N LYS A 117 -4.31 8.44 16.16
CA LYS A 117 -5.02 9.33 17.09
C LYS A 117 -4.94 8.84 18.53
N ARG A 118 -4.88 7.53 18.76
CA ARG A 118 -4.70 6.92 20.10
C ARG A 118 -3.38 7.30 20.76
N PHE A 119 -2.40 7.72 19.98
CA PHE A 119 -1.09 8.18 20.44
C PHE A 119 -0.96 9.72 20.40
N GLY A 120 -2.07 10.45 20.27
CA GLY A 120 -2.08 11.92 20.24
C GLY A 120 -1.66 12.53 18.90
N VAL A 121 -1.61 11.74 17.83
CA VAL A 121 -1.26 12.23 16.49
C VAL A 121 -2.52 12.69 15.77
N GLY A 122 -2.68 14.01 15.64
CA GLY A 122 -3.74 14.65 14.88
C GLY A 122 -3.32 16.04 14.38
N GLY A 123 -4.23 16.74 13.71
CA GLY A 123 -4.09 18.14 13.35
C GLY A 123 -2.89 18.43 12.45
N ARG A 124 -2.05 19.35 12.91
CA ARG A 124 -0.85 19.80 12.20
C ARG A 124 0.14 18.67 11.92
N ASN A 125 0.15 17.59 12.71
CA ASN A 125 1.02 16.44 12.46
C ASN A 125 0.65 15.73 11.15
N LEU A 126 -0.64 15.70 10.81
CA LEU A 126 -1.14 15.08 9.58
C LEU A 126 -0.64 15.79 8.32
N ARG A 127 -0.48 17.12 8.39
CA ARG A 127 0.14 17.92 7.31
C ARG A 127 1.58 17.49 7.00
N VAL A 128 2.32 17.00 7.99
CA VAL A 128 3.70 16.52 7.78
C VAL A 128 3.69 15.27 6.91
N PHE A 129 2.80 14.32 7.18
CA PHE A 129 2.62 13.12 6.36
C PHE A 129 2.19 13.47 4.94
N ARG A 130 1.19 14.34 4.78
CA ARG A 130 0.75 14.83 3.47
C ARG A 130 1.90 15.48 2.69
N THR A 131 2.59 16.45 3.29
CA THR A 131 3.68 17.17 2.63
C THR A 131 4.82 16.22 2.23
N SER A 132 5.11 15.21 3.05
CA SER A 132 6.11 14.19 2.72
C SER A 132 5.67 13.35 1.51
N ALA A 133 4.41 12.94 1.46
CA ALA A 133 3.85 12.17 0.35
C ALA A 133 3.84 12.99 -0.96
N ASP A 134 3.42 14.26 -0.89
CA ASP A 134 3.39 15.17 -2.05
C ASP A 134 4.79 15.37 -2.64
N ARG A 135 5.82 15.55 -1.79
CA ARG A 135 7.21 15.68 -2.25
C ARG A 135 7.74 14.40 -2.88
N GLU A 136 7.40 13.25 -2.32
CA GLU A 136 7.78 11.94 -2.87
C GLU A 136 7.12 11.71 -4.24
N ALA A 137 5.83 11.99 -4.37
CA ALA A 137 5.12 11.93 -5.63
C ALA A 137 5.71 12.88 -6.69
N ALA A 138 6.01 14.13 -6.31
CA ALA A 138 6.62 15.11 -7.21
C ALA A 138 8.00 14.69 -7.72
N LEU A 139 8.82 14.07 -6.87
CA LEU A 139 10.12 13.52 -7.28
C LEU A 139 9.96 12.43 -8.34
N LEU A 140 9.04 11.48 -8.11
CA LEU A 140 8.77 10.39 -9.06
C LEU A 140 8.16 10.92 -10.37
N GLU A 141 7.25 11.89 -10.28
CA GLU A 141 6.68 12.56 -11.44
C GLU A 141 7.78 13.24 -12.27
N GLN A 142 8.71 13.96 -11.64
CA GLN A 142 9.79 14.64 -12.37
C GLN A 142 10.64 13.67 -13.19
N ILE A 143 10.86 12.46 -12.70
CA ILE A 143 11.65 11.41 -13.37
C ILE A 143 10.88 10.84 -14.57
N LEU A 144 9.58 10.57 -14.42
CA LEU A 144 8.80 9.80 -15.38
C LEU A 144 7.82 10.62 -16.23
N ALA A 145 7.66 11.91 -15.96
CA ALA A 145 6.72 12.83 -16.61
C ALA A 145 6.72 12.74 -18.15
N PRO A 146 7.89 12.76 -18.84
CA PRO A 146 7.92 12.65 -20.29
C PRO A 146 7.35 11.32 -20.81
N ALA A 147 7.63 10.21 -20.11
CA ALA A 147 7.18 8.88 -20.50
C ALA A 147 5.69 8.68 -20.19
N LEU A 148 5.21 9.17 -19.05
CA LEU A 148 3.80 9.13 -18.65
C LEU A 148 2.90 9.95 -19.59
N ARG A 149 3.40 11.08 -20.13
CA ARG A 149 2.66 11.94 -21.08
C ARG A 149 2.76 11.46 -22.53
N SER A 150 3.51 10.39 -22.81
CA SER A 150 3.67 9.89 -24.17
C SER A 150 2.33 9.48 -24.80
N ARG A 151 2.15 9.79 -26.09
CA ARG A 151 1.00 9.32 -26.88
C ARG A 151 1.08 7.83 -27.22
N ASN A 152 2.26 7.21 -27.09
CA ASN A 152 2.43 5.78 -27.30
C ASN A 152 1.90 5.01 -26.06
N PRO A 153 0.87 4.14 -26.21
CA PRO A 153 0.31 3.37 -25.09
C PRO A 153 1.32 2.41 -24.43
N GLU A 154 2.20 1.78 -25.19
CA GLU A 154 3.20 0.84 -24.65
C GLU A 154 4.23 1.58 -23.79
N ARG A 155 4.73 2.71 -24.28
CA ARG A 155 5.66 3.56 -23.52
C ARG A 155 5.03 4.10 -22.23
N ARG A 156 3.73 4.40 -22.26
CA ARG A 156 2.99 4.83 -21.07
C ARG A 156 2.84 3.68 -20.07
N LYS A 157 2.52 2.47 -20.55
CA LYS A 157 2.42 1.28 -19.70
C LYS A 157 3.76 0.98 -19.01
N GLU A 158 4.86 0.98 -19.76
CA GLU A 158 6.21 0.79 -19.20
C GLU A 158 6.56 1.87 -18.17
N ALA A 159 6.14 3.12 -18.41
CA ALA A 159 6.32 4.21 -17.45
C ALA A 159 5.55 3.98 -16.14
N VAL A 160 4.33 3.43 -16.21
CA VAL A 160 3.53 3.08 -15.02
C VAL A 160 4.19 1.93 -14.25
N GLU A 161 4.64 0.88 -14.93
CA GLU A 161 5.37 -0.23 -14.29
C GLU A 161 6.68 0.26 -13.64
N THR A 162 7.38 1.19 -14.29
CA THR A 162 8.58 1.82 -13.73
C THR A 162 8.23 2.69 -12.51
N LEU A 163 7.11 3.42 -12.55
CA LEU A 163 6.63 4.24 -11.44
C LEU A 163 6.35 3.39 -10.19
N GLU A 164 5.66 2.27 -10.35
CA GLU A 164 5.38 1.32 -9.26
C GLU A 164 6.68 0.77 -8.64
N ASN A 165 7.64 0.39 -9.49
CA ASN A 165 8.95 -0.07 -9.05
C ASN A 165 9.72 1.01 -8.26
N LEU A 166 9.76 2.24 -8.76
CA LEU A 166 10.43 3.35 -8.07
C LEU A 166 9.74 3.69 -6.74
N ALA A 167 8.41 3.66 -6.70
CA ALA A 167 7.66 3.90 -5.47
C ALA A 167 7.94 2.82 -4.40
N ALA A 168 8.03 1.55 -4.81
CA ALA A 168 8.41 0.45 -3.91
C ALA A 168 9.83 0.63 -3.35
N ILE A 169 10.80 1.00 -4.19
CA ILE A 169 12.19 1.25 -3.77
C ILE A 169 12.26 2.45 -2.81
N SER A 170 11.60 3.56 -3.15
CA SER A 170 11.55 4.77 -2.33
C SER A 170 10.93 4.49 -0.95
N SER A 171 9.83 3.75 -0.92
CA SER A 171 9.18 3.33 0.31
C SER A 171 10.09 2.48 1.20
N HIS A 172 10.83 1.53 0.60
CA HIS A 172 11.81 0.73 1.33
C HIS A 172 12.96 1.58 1.89
N LEU A 173 13.51 2.51 1.10
CA LEU A 173 14.53 3.45 1.55
C LEU A 173 14.03 4.28 2.75
N LYS A 174 12.83 4.87 2.65
CA LYS A 174 12.21 5.65 3.73
C LYS A 174 12.07 4.83 5.01
N HIS A 175 11.63 3.58 4.91
CA HIS A 175 11.51 2.67 6.04
C HIS A 175 12.88 2.42 6.72
N LEU A 176 13.95 2.19 5.95
CA LEU A 176 15.29 2.00 6.48
C LEU A 176 15.85 3.26 7.16
N LEU A 177 15.63 4.43 6.57
CA LEU A 177 16.01 5.72 7.16
C LEU A 177 15.29 5.94 8.50
N LEU A 178 13.98 5.67 8.55
CA LEU A 178 13.18 5.74 9.77
C LEU A 178 13.74 4.80 10.85
N ILE A 179 13.99 3.53 10.54
CA ILE A 179 14.58 2.57 11.50
C ILE A 179 15.92 3.08 12.03
N ARG A 180 16.79 3.60 11.15
CA ARG A 180 18.10 4.12 11.54
C ARG A 180 17.98 5.25 12.55
N ASP A 181 17.04 6.17 12.32
CA ASP A 181 16.89 7.36 13.18
C ASP A 181 16.13 7.03 14.48
N LEU A 182 15.13 6.15 14.44
CA LEU A 182 14.47 5.63 15.65
C LEU A 182 15.45 4.89 16.58
N ARG A 183 16.41 4.14 16.02
CA ARG A 183 17.46 3.47 16.80
C ARG A 183 18.31 4.45 17.60
N LYS A 184 18.46 5.71 17.14
CA LYS A 184 19.20 6.74 17.88
C LYS A 184 18.41 7.27 19.06
N LEU A 185 17.08 7.31 18.97
CA LEU A 185 16.19 7.78 20.03
C LEU A 185 16.00 6.75 21.15
N ALA A 186 16.16 5.46 20.83
CA ALA A 186 16.05 4.36 21.78
C ALA A 186 17.38 4.03 22.50
N ARG A 187 18.41 4.86 22.33
CA ARG A 187 19.70 4.78 23.03
C ARG A 187 19.80 5.93 24.01
#